data_AF-A0A120I9W4-F1
#
_entry.id   AF-A0A120I9W4-F1
#
_cell.length_a   1.000
_cell.length_b   1.000
_cell.length_c   1.000
_cell.angle_alpha   90.00
_cell.angle_beta   90.00
_cell.angle_gamma   90.00
#
_symmetry.space_group_name_H-M   'P 1'
#
loop_
_entity.id
_entity.type
_entity.pdbx_description
1 polymer ?
#
loop_
_entity_poly.entity_id
_entity_poly.type
_entity_poly.pdbx_seq_one_letter_code
_entity_poly.pdbx_strand_id
1 'polypeptide(L)'
;MLEDNQPVKLSEISPEKKSRQRRVRALADESDQLTRPKRNTKKSGYRPRKSVASSGRRDLDHDQERVLAGKITMIEAQKRHKKRYNVYLDGDFAFGLSEDTLVRYALSKGQYLSQEESKNILASERDNRAYQIALNYLSHSLRSKKQVSQRLAKEDYSQATIDKVMGKLEDLSLVNDLYYGQSYTRTAKTINRKGPKVIAMELKEKGLSEDTIDQALLEYSEADQMENAQHLAKKKLPSLLRKNSNLKAREKLQQFLYKKGYNNDLISQVLSQLKESDQLDRDEGAALNKYFKRYWKKYRNLDEKERRFKVKTMLFGRGFKSEAIDAAIRQAEEEGEL
;
A
#
# COMPACT_ATOMS: atom_id res chain seq x y z
N MET A 1 46.71 24.71 -17.93
CA MET A 1 45.63 25.18 -18.83
C MET A 1 44.33 24.58 -18.30
N LEU A 2 43.47 25.46 -17.80
CA LEU A 2 42.12 25.15 -17.33
C LEU A 2 41.22 24.95 -18.55
N GLU A 3 40.42 23.89 -18.59
CA GLU A 3 39.26 23.82 -19.49
C GLU A 3 37.98 23.75 -18.67
N ASP A 4 37.10 24.69 -18.96
CA ASP A 4 35.83 24.99 -18.31
C ASP A 4 34.79 23.89 -18.55
N ASN A 5 34.25 23.35 -17.46
CA ASN A 5 33.09 22.45 -17.49
C ASN A 5 31.83 23.23 -17.12
N GLN A 6 31.17 23.82 -18.12
CA GLN A 6 29.89 24.53 -17.99
C GLN A 6 28.71 23.53 -17.90
N PRO A 7 27.71 23.75 -17.03
CA PRO A 7 26.55 22.86 -16.90
C PRO A 7 25.54 23.02 -18.04
N VAL A 8 25.11 21.89 -18.61
CA VAL A 8 24.11 21.80 -19.69
C VAL A 8 22.73 22.28 -19.20
N LYS A 9 22.09 23.17 -19.98
CA LYS A 9 20.78 23.77 -19.71
C LYS A 9 19.63 22.75 -19.78
N LEU A 10 18.69 22.88 -18.83
CA LEU A 10 17.56 21.98 -18.56
C LEU A 10 16.35 22.11 -19.54
N SER A 11 16.57 22.44 -20.82
CA SER A 11 15.47 22.68 -21.78
C SER A 11 15.16 21.52 -22.73
N GLU A 12 15.89 20.39 -22.67
CA GLU A 12 15.66 19.26 -23.58
C GLU A 12 15.39 17.95 -22.82
N ILE A 13 14.18 17.82 -22.27
CA ILE A 13 13.68 16.52 -21.78
C ILE A 13 12.40 16.16 -22.53
N SER A 14 12.55 15.19 -23.43
CA SER A 14 11.50 14.58 -24.27
C SER A 14 10.22 14.21 -23.48
N PRO A 15 9.02 14.40 -24.07
CA PRO A 15 7.73 14.17 -23.44
C PRO A 15 7.47 12.72 -22.94
N GLU A 16 8.29 11.74 -23.32
CA GLU A 16 8.14 10.34 -22.88
C GLU A 16 8.43 10.09 -21.39
N LYS A 17 9.22 10.94 -20.71
CA LYS A 17 9.52 10.75 -19.27
C LYS A 17 8.40 11.19 -18.33
N LYS A 18 7.45 12.02 -18.78
CA LYS A 18 6.26 12.42 -17.98
C LYS A 18 5.17 11.34 -17.91
N SER A 19 5.13 10.41 -18.88
CA SER A 19 4.15 9.32 -18.94
C SER A 19 4.43 8.22 -17.90
N ARG A 20 5.71 7.87 -17.67
CA ARG A 20 6.11 6.86 -16.67
C ARG A 20 5.80 7.28 -15.23
N GLN A 21 5.94 8.57 -14.88
CA GLN A 21 5.64 9.06 -13.52
C GLN A 21 4.14 9.10 -13.19
N ARG A 22 3.26 9.22 -14.19
CA ARG A 22 1.80 9.18 -13.97
C ARG A 22 1.29 7.75 -13.78
N ARG A 23 1.90 6.77 -14.45
CA ARG A 23 1.50 5.35 -14.38
C ARG A 23 1.92 4.68 -13.06
N VAL A 24 3.04 5.10 -12.45
CA VAL A 24 3.49 4.61 -11.14
C VAL A 24 2.66 5.19 -9.97
N ARG A 25 2.09 6.40 -10.13
CA ARG A 25 1.19 7.00 -9.13
C ARG A 25 -0.17 6.31 -9.05
N ALA A 26 -0.71 5.84 -10.18
CA ALA A 26 -2.01 5.17 -10.22
C ALA A 26 -2.00 3.77 -9.56
N LEU A 27 -0.84 3.10 -9.52
CA LEU A 27 -0.70 1.76 -8.90
C LEU A 27 -0.52 1.80 -7.37
N ALA A 28 -0.23 2.98 -6.79
CA ALA A 28 -0.10 3.15 -5.34
C ALA A 28 -1.43 3.55 -4.64
N ASP A 29 -2.38 4.11 -5.39
CA ASP A 29 -3.67 4.59 -4.84
C ASP A 29 -4.74 3.49 -4.72
N GLU A 30 -4.58 2.34 -5.39
CA GLU A 30 -5.55 1.22 -5.29
C GLU A 30 -5.40 0.38 -4.01
N SER A 31 -4.26 0.50 -3.30
CA SER A 31 -4.04 -0.22 -2.04
C SER A 31 -4.53 0.50 -0.78
N ASP A 32 -5.02 1.73 -0.87
CA ASP A 32 -5.29 2.61 0.29
C ASP A 32 -6.80 2.89 0.56
N GLN A 33 -7.70 2.11 -0.03
CA GLN A 33 -9.15 2.33 0.12
C GLN A 33 -9.83 1.62 1.32
N LEU A 34 -9.09 0.90 2.17
CA LEU A 34 -9.70 0.11 3.26
C LEU A 34 -9.82 0.82 4.63
N THR A 35 -9.42 2.10 4.77
CA THR A 35 -9.54 2.80 6.05
C THR A 35 -10.01 4.25 5.91
N ARG A 36 -11.32 4.48 5.88
CA ARG A 36 -11.92 5.79 6.20
C ARG A 36 -13.18 5.65 7.05
N PRO A 37 -13.36 6.46 8.11
CA PRO A 37 -14.54 6.41 8.96
C PRO A 37 -15.76 7.05 8.28
N LYS A 38 -16.95 6.46 8.50
CA LYS A 38 -18.22 6.88 7.90
C LYS A 38 -18.63 8.29 8.34
N ARG A 39 -18.84 9.19 7.37
CA ARG A 39 -19.48 10.50 7.60
C ARG A 39 -20.98 10.38 7.36
N ASN A 40 -21.75 10.80 8.35
CA ASN A 40 -23.20 10.75 8.40
C ASN A 40 -23.79 11.95 7.65
N THR A 41 -24.50 11.73 6.54
CA THR A 41 -25.33 12.76 5.88
C THR A 41 -26.65 12.16 5.41
N LYS A 42 -27.74 12.83 5.77
CA LYS A 42 -29.14 12.42 5.58
C LYS A 42 -29.55 12.35 4.10
N LYS A 43 -30.41 11.35 3.85
CA LYS A 43 -31.30 11.05 2.73
C LYS A 43 -31.61 12.20 1.74
N SER A 44 -31.34 11.94 0.46
CA SER A 44 -32.10 12.47 -0.68
C SER A 44 -32.17 11.40 -1.77
N GLY A 45 -33.35 11.25 -2.39
CA GLY A 45 -33.76 10.08 -3.16
C GLY A 45 -33.01 9.87 -4.48
N TYR A 46 -32.51 8.66 -4.67
CA TYR A 46 -32.05 8.14 -5.96
C TYR A 46 -32.46 6.66 -6.07
N ARG A 47 -33.27 6.33 -7.07
CA ARG A 47 -33.62 4.95 -7.44
C ARG A 47 -32.49 4.40 -8.33
N PRO A 48 -31.76 3.34 -7.94
CA PRO A 48 -30.77 2.76 -8.85
C PRO A 48 -31.49 1.97 -9.93
N ARG A 49 -31.12 2.23 -11.19
CA ARG A 49 -31.43 1.37 -12.33
C ARG A 49 -30.86 -0.03 -12.05
N LYS A 50 -31.67 -1.07 -12.29
CA LYS A 50 -31.25 -2.47 -12.25
C LYS A 50 -29.97 -2.63 -13.08
N SER A 51 -28.84 -2.89 -12.43
CA SER A 51 -27.58 -3.19 -13.08
C SER A 51 -27.62 -4.61 -13.63
N VAL A 52 -27.70 -4.72 -14.96
CA VAL A 52 -27.44 -5.92 -15.73
C VAL A 52 -25.93 -6.09 -15.80
N ALA A 53 -25.35 -6.96 -14.95
CA ALA A 53 -24.05 -7.61 -15.15
C ALA A 53 -23.74 -8.57 -13.98
N SER A 54 -24.47 -9.69 -13.92
CA SER A 54 -24.05 -10.91 -13.24
C SER A 54 -23.98 -12.03 -14.27
N SER A 55 -23.06 -11.91 -15.24
CA SER A 55 -22.79 -12.96 -16.22
C SER A 55 -21.98 -14.09 -15.58
N GLY A 56 -22.69 -14.97 -14.88
CA GLY A 56 -22.45 -16.41 -14.89
C GLY A 56 -21.15 -16.91 -14.25
N ARG A 57 -21.06 -16.87 -12.91
CA ARG A 57 -20.46 -17.99 -12.18
C ARG A 57 -21.52 -19.08 -12.15
N ARG A 58 -21.51 -19.96 -13.15
CA ARG A 58 -22.33 -21.18 -13.10
C ARG A 58 -21.56 -22.15 -12.23
N ASP A 59 -22.12 -22.37 -11.05
CA ASP A 59 -21.82 -23.41 -10.08
C ASP A 59 -21.40 -24.71 -10.80
N LEU A 60 -20.15 -25.12 -10.59
CA LEU A 60 -19.61 -26.39 -11.10
C LEU A 60 -19.71 -27.53 -10.07
N ASP A 61 -20.32 -27.24 -8.92
CA ASP A 61 -20.51 -28.15 -7.78
C ASP A 61 -21.97 -28.65 -7.70
N HIS A 62 -22.57 -29.00 -8.84
CA HIS A 62 -23.66 -29.97 -8.80
C HIS A 62 -23.05 -31.36 -8.69
N ASP A 63 -22.78 -31.75 -7.45
CA ASP A 63 -22.54 -33.12 -7.00
C ASP A 63 -23.84 -33.93 -7.16
N GLN A 64 -24.15 -34.33 -8.39
CA GLN A 64 -24.94 -35.53 -8.63
C GLN A 64 -23.99 -36.73 -8.50
N GLU A 65 -24.42 -37.78 -7.79
CA GLU A 65 -23.72 -39.07 -7.61
C GLU A 65 -22.88 -39.45 -8.85
N ARG A 66 -21.58 -39.13 -8.82
CA ARG A 66 -20.73 -39.34 -9.97
C ARG A 66 -20.38 -40.82 -10.06
N VAL A 67 -20.60 -41.41 -11.23
CA VAL A 67 -19.98 -42.68 -11.59
C VAL A 67 -18.46 -42.47 -11.51
N LEU A 68 -17.82 -43.07 -10.50
CA LEU A 68 -16.37 -42.98 -10.26
C LEU A 68 -15.62 -44.22 -10.73
N ALA A 69 -16.31 -45.28 -11.16
CA ALA A 69 -15.69 -46.44 -11.76
C ALA A 69 -16.42 -46.84 -13.04
N GLY A 70 -15.68 -47.27 -14.05
CA GLY A 70 -16.24 -47.64 -15.33
C GLY A 70 -15.23 -47.58 -16.47
N LYS A 71 -15.67 -47.96 -17.68
CA LYS A 71 -14.85 -47.86 -18.89
C LYS A 71 -15.02 -46.48 -19.52
N ILE A 72 -13.92 -45.84 -19.91
CA ILE A 72 -13.95 -44.59 -20.65
C ILE A 72 -14.54 -44.84 -22.04
N THR A 73 -15.78 -44.40 -22.26
CA THR A 73 -16.50 -44.59 -23.53
C THR A 73 -16.26 -43.43 -24.50
N MET A 74 -16.08 -42.21 -23.98
CA MET A 74 -15.92 -41.00 -24.80
C MET A 74 -15.12 -39.91 -24.07
N ILE A 75 -14.30 -39.18 -24.84
CA ILE A 75 -13.62 -37.96 -24.41
C ILE A 75 -13.91 -36.88 -25.45
N GLU A 76 -14.59 -35.80 -25.06
CA GLU A 76 -15.02 -34.73 -25.97
C GLU A 76 -14.49 -33.37 -25.53
N ALA A 77 -13.95 -32.57 -26.46
CA ALA A 77 -13.50 -31.21 -26.16
C ALA A 77 -14.68 -30.27 -25.84
N GLN A 78 -14.54 -29.43 -24.81
CA GLN A 78 -15.59 -28.49 -24.41
C GLN A 78 -15.71 -27.31 -25.40
N LYS A 79 -16.96 -26.96 -25.75
CA LYS A 79 -17.28 -25.90 -26.74
C LYS A 79 -16.62 -24.55 -26.46
N ARG A 80 -16.56 -24.11 -25.19
CA ARG A 80 -16.04 -22.78 -24.80
C ARG A 80 -14.57 -22.79 -24.43
N HIS A 81 -14.04 -23.91 -23.96
CA HIS A 81 -12.68 -24.03 -23.45
C HIS A 81 -11.98 -25.18 -24.14
N LYS A 82 -11.28 -24.86 -25.24
CA LYS A 82 -10.67 -25.86 -26.13
C LYS A 82 -9.66 -26.79 -25.45
N LYS A 83 -9.07 -26.38 -24.31
CA LYS A 83 -8.14 -27.18 -23.50
C LYS A 83 -8.81 -27.94 -22.34
N ARG A 84 -10.12 -28.10 -22.38
CA ARG A 84 -10.90 -28.85 -21.40
C ARG A 84 -11.73 -29.90 -22.11
N TYR A 85 -11.85 -31.06 -21.50
CA TYR A 85 -12.52 -32.21 -22.08
C TYR A 85 -13.49 -32.82 -21.09
N ASN A 86 -14.64 -33.25 -21.59
CA ASN A 86 -15.61 -34.04 -20.86
C ASN A 86 -15.26 -35.52 -21.02
N VAL A 87 -15.17 -36.25 -19.91
CA VAL A 87 -14.91 -37.69 -19.88
C VAL A 87 -16.20 -38.41 -19.51
N TYR A 88 -16.53 -39.44 -20.27
CA TYR A 88 -17.71 -40.29 -20.09
C TYR A 88 -17.29 -41.70 -19.67
N LEU A 89 -17.90 -42.22 -18.60
CA LEU A 89 -17.72 -43.58 -18.10
C LEU A 89 -18.99 -44.38 -18.34
N ASP A 90 -18.86 -45.51 -19.02
CA ASP A 90 -19.98 -46.41 -19.38
C ASP A 90 -21.17 -45.74 -20.10
N GLY A 91 -20.92 -44.57 -20.72
CA GLY A 91 -21.92 -43.81 -21.48
C GLY A 91 -22.41 -42.56 -20.75
N ASP A 92 -22.21 -42.49 -19.43
CA ASP A 92 -22.62 -41.37 -18.61
C ASP A 92 -21.48 -40.37 -18.41
N PHE A 93 -21.83 -39.09 -18.30
CA PHE A 93 -20.85 -38.05 -18.01
C PHE A 93 -20.29 -38.26 -16.60
N ALA A 94 -18.97 -38.42 -16.50
CA ALA A 94 -18.29 -38.59 -15.22
C ALA A 94 -17.69 -37.26 -14.72
N PHE A 95 -16.78 -36.66 -15.48
CA PHE A 95 -16.10 -35.43 -15.06
C PHE A 95 -15.44 -34.66 -16.20
N GLY A 96 -15.20 -33.36 -15.95
CA GLY A 96 -14.50 -32.47 -16.87
C GLY A 96 -13.05 -32.22 -16.46
N LEU A 97 -12.10 -32.63 -17.30
CA LEU A 97 -10.65 -32.53 -17.07
C LEU A 97 -10.00 -31.47 -17.95
N SER A 98 -8.85 -30.96 -17.49
CA SER A 98 -7.93 -30.18 -18.32
C SER A 98 -7.09 -31.09 -19.22
N GLU A 99 -6.56 -30.53 -20.31
CA GLU A 99 -5.60 -31.19 -21.20
C GLU A 99 -4.40 -31.76 -20.43
N ASP A 100 -3.84 -31.01 -19.48
CA ASP A 100 -2.70 -31.44 -18.65
C ASP A 100 -3.05 -32.69 -17.82
N THR A 101 -4.25 -32.74 -17.23
CA THR A 101 -4.67 -33.91 -16.43
C THR A 101 -4.89 -35.13 -17.32
N LEU A 102 -5.48 -34.98 -18.51
CA LEU A 102 -5.64 -36.10 -19.46
C LEU A 102 -4.30 -36.70 -19.86
N VAL A 103 -3.34 -35.84 -20.21
CA VAL A 103 -1.99 -36.26 -20.62
C VAL A 103 -1.26 -36.91 -19.45
N ARG A 104 -1.30 -36.32 -18.25
CA ARG A 104 -0.63 -36.82 -17.06
C ARG A 104 -1.05 -38.23 -16.68
N TYR A 105 -2.34 -38.54 -16.77
CA TYR A 105 -2.88 -39.87 -16.46
C TYR A 105 -3.01 -40.77 -17.69
N ALA A 106 -2.51 -40.32 -18.86
CA ALA A 106 -2.58 -41.02 -20.13
C ALA A 106 -3.99 -41.56 -20.47
N LEU A 107 -5.03 -40.79 -20.14
CA LEU A 107 -6.41 -41.26 -20.27
C LEU A 107 -6.80 -41.42 -21.74
N SER A 108 -7.30 -42.62 -22.07
CA SER A 108 -7.67 -42.97 -23.43
C SER A 108 -9.01 -43.71 -23.50
N LYS A 109 -9.70 -43.61 -24.63
CA LYS A 109 -10.95 -44.33 -24.86
C LYS A 109 -10.70 -45.84 -24.74
N GLY A 110 -11.52 -46.51 -23.95
CA GLY A 110 -11.43 -47.95 -23.71
C GLY A 110 -10.73 -48.34 -22.41
N GLN A 111 -10.04 -47.42 -21.76
CA GLN A 111 -9.42 -47.66 -20.45
C GLN A 111 -10.49 -47.82 -19.36
N TYR A 112 -10.26 -48.75 -18.43
CA TYR A 112 -11.10 -48.90 -17.23
C TYR A 112 -10.51 -48.08 -16.09
N LEU A 113 -11.37 -47.35 -15.37
CA LEU A 113 -10.99 -46.59 -14.17
C LEU A 113 -11.68 -47.19 -12.96
N SER A 114 -10.90 -47.48 -11.92
CA SER A 114 -11.41 -47.77 -10.58
C SER A 114 -11.87 -46.49 -9.87
N GLN A 115 -12.63 -46.65 -8.79
CA GLN A 115 -13.05 -45.51 -7.96
C GLN A 115 -11.86 -44.75 -7.37
N GLU A 116 -10.80 -45.46 -7.00
CA GLU A 116 -9.59 -44.85 -6.43
C GLU A 116 -8.83 -44.03 -7.49
N GLU A 117 -8.66 -44.57 -8.69
CA GLU A 117 -8.03 -43.85 -9.80
C GLU A 117 -8.80 -42.58 -10.16
N SER A 118 -10.13 -42.67 -10.29
CA SER A 118 -10.97 -41.50 -10.56
C SER A 118 -10.87 -40.46 -9.45
N LYS A 119 -10.82 -40.85 -8.18
CA LYS A 119 -10.60 -39.93 -7.05
C LYS A 119 -9.24 -39.23 -7.16
N ASN A 120 -8.19 -39.96 -7.50
CA ASN A 120 -6.84 -39.41 -7.68
C ASN A 120 -6.78 -38.43 -8.86
N ILE A 121 -7.39 -38.77 -9.99
CA ILE A 121 -7.50 -37.90 -11.17
C ILE A 121 -8.23 -36.61 -10.81
N LEU A 122 -9.36 -36.70 -10.11
CA LEU A 122 -10.14 -35.55 -9.67
C LEU A 122 -9.37 -34.66 -8.69
N ALA A 123 -8.61 -35.24 -7.77
CA ALA A 123 -7.74 -34.48 -6.87
C ALA A 123 -6.66 -33.72 -7.66
N SER A 124 -5.98 -34.37 -8.60
CA SER A 124 -4.98 -33.71 -9.45
C SER A 124 -5.59 -32.62 -10.34
N GLU A 125 -6.82 -32.79 -10.82
CA GLU A 125 -7.52 -31.75 -11.58
C GLU A 125 -7.87 -30.53 -10.72
N ARG A 126 -8.25 -30.75 -9.45
CA ARG A 126 -8.46 -29.66 -8.48
C ARG A 126 -7.17 -28.88 -8.23
N ASP A 127 -6.06 -29.58 -8.01
CA ASP A 127 -4.73 -28.97 -7.86
C ASP A 127 -4.34 -28.15 -9.09
N ASN A 128 -4.57 -28.69 -10.30
CA ASN A 128 -4.26 -28.00 -11.55
C ASN A 128 -5.09 -26.72 -11.69
N ARG A 129 -6.40 -26.78 -11.43
CA ARG A 129 -7.27 -25.60 -11.46
C ARG A 129 -6.81 -24.51 -10.49
N ALA A 130 -6.49 -24.88 -9.24
CA ALA A 130 -5.94 -23.96 -8.26
C ALA A 130 -4.63 -23.34 -8.74
N TYR A 131 -3.72 -24.14 -9.31
CA TYR A 131 -2.47 -23.66 -9.91
C TYR A 131 -2.70 -22.65 -11.04
N GLN A 132 -3.64 -22.90 -11.96
CA GLN A 132 -3.97 -21.95 -13.04
C GLN A 132 -4.54 -20.63 -12.51
N ILE A 133 -5.37 -20.68 -11.46
CA ILE A 133 -5.90 -19.48 -10.80
C ILE A 133 -4.75 -18.68 -10.17
N ALA A 134 -3.81 -19.36 -9.52
CA ALA A 134 -2.64 -18.70 -8.94
C ALA A 134 -1.74 -18.07 -10.01
N LEU A 135 -1.46 -18.76 -11.11
CA LEU A 135 -0.70 -18.22 -12.24
C LEU A 135 -1.35 -16.96 -12.82
N ASN A 136 -2.67 -17.01 -13.05
CA ASN A 136 -3.41 -15.85 -13.53
C ASN A 136 -3.38 -14.70 -12.51
N TYR A 137 -3.37 -14.98 -11.21
CA TYR A 137 -3.26 -13.94 -10.20
C TYR A 137 -1.87 -13.29 -10.14
N LEU A 138 -0.82 -14.10 -10.31
CA LEU A 138 0.59 -13.67 -10.31
C LEU A 138 0.96 -12.89 -11.58
N SER A 139 0.32 -13.16 -12.72
CA SER A 139 0.63 -12.49 -13.99
C SER A 139 0.36 -10.98 -13.98
N HIS A 140 -0.48 -10.49 -13.07
CA HIS A 140 -0.83 -9.07 -12.99
C HIS A 140 0.14 -8.25 -12.15
N SER A 141 0.69 -8.85 -11.09
CA SER A 141 1.56 -8.15 -10.14
C SER A 141 2.22 -9.14 -9.18
N LEU A 142 3.34 -8.74 -8.58
CA LEU A 142 3.99 -9.50 -7.52
C LEU A 142 3.08 -9.69 -6.30
N ARG A 143 3.07 -10.88 -5.71
CA ARG A 143 2.25 -11.26 -4.55
C ARG A 143 3.09 -11.96 -3.49
N SER A 144 2.74 -11.79 -2.21
CA SER A 144 3.30 -12.59 -1.13
C SER A 144 2.62 -13.96 -1.03
N LYS A 145 3.26 -14.92 -0.36
CA LYS A 145 2.70 -16.25 -0.10
C LYS A 145 1.30 -16.16 0.51
N LYS A 146 1.16 -15.36 1.58
CA LYS A 146 -0.13 -15.13 2.25
C LYS A 146 -1.21 -14.61 1.30
N GLN A 147 -0.87 -13.71 0.37
CA GLN A 147 -1.84 -13.19 -0.60
C GLN A 147 -2.31 -14.25 -1.58
N VAL A 148 -1.41 -15.13 -2.04
CA VAL A 148 -1.75 -16.25 -2.93
C VAL A 148 -2.62 -17.27 -2.20
N SER A 149 -2.25 -17.66 -0.98
CA SER A 149 -3.06 -18.58 -0.16
C SER A 149 -4.46 -18.01 0.11
N GLN A 150 -4.57 -16.73 0.46
CA GLN A 150 -5.87 -16.06 0.64
C GLN A 150 -6.68 -15.98 -0.65
N ARG A 151 -6.02 -15.83 -1.80
CA ARG A 151 -6.70 -15.81 -3.11
C ARG A 151 -7.33 -17.16 -3.43
N LEU A 152 -6.63 -18.25 -3.13
CA LEU A 152 -7.11 -19.62 -3.34
C LEU A 152 -8.17 -20.03 -2.31
N ALA A 153 -8.00 -19.66 -1.05
CA ALA A 153 -9.00 -19.91 -0.01
C ALA A 153 -10.34 -19.21 -0.31
N LYS A 154 -10.32 -18.03 -0.95
CA LYS A 154 -11.53 -17.34 -1.43
C LYS A 154 -12.26 -18.03 -2.58
N GLU A 155 -11.62 -19.00 -3.22
CA GLU A 155 -12.23 -19.87 -4.25
C GLU A 155 -12.56 -21.24 -3.67
N ASP A 156 -12.67 -21.34 -2.34
CA ASP A 156 -13.08 -22.54 -1.59
C ASP A 156 -12.18 -23.77 -1.77
N TYR A 157 -10.91 -23.58 -2.15
CA TYR A 157 -9.91 -24.65 -2.12
C TYR A 157 -9.51 -25.01 -0.69
N SER A 158 -9.36 -26.30 -0.42
CA SER A 158 -8.89 -26.81 0.88
C SER A 158 -7.42 -26.44 1.13
N GLN A 159 -7.03 -26.43 2.41
CA GLN A 159 -5.65 -26.12 2.80
C GLN A 159 -4.64 -27.08 2.16
N ALA A 160 -4.96 -28.37 2.05
CA ALA A 160 -4.10 -29.36 1.41
C ALA A 160 -3.81 -29.04 -0.07
N THR A 161 -4.83 -28.62 -0.83
CA THR A 161 -4.65 -28.17 -2.22
C THR A 161 -3.80 -26.90 -2.29
N ILE A 162 -4.05 -25.95 -1.39
CA ILE A 162 -3.31 -24.69 -1.31
C ILE A 162 -1.83 -24.97 -1.05
N ASP A 163 -1.49 -25.79 -0.06
CA ASP A 163 -0.11 -26.10 0.31
C ASP A 163 0.63 -26.77 -0.84
N LYS A 164 -0.02 -27.72 -1.54
CA LYS A 164 0.55 -28.40 -2.70
C LYS A 164 0.82 -27.46 -3.87
N VAL A 165 -0.13 -26.56 -4.16
CA VAL A 165 0.04 -25.54 -5.21
C VAL A 165 1.11 -24.52 -4.82
N MET A 166 1.15 -24.10 -3.56
CA MET A 166 2.15 -23.19 -3.03
C MET A 166 3.56 -23.78 -3.13
N GLY A 167 3.76 -25.04 -2.74
CA GLY A 167 5.05 -25.73 -2.90
C GLY A 167 5.53 -25.69 -4.36
N LYS A 168 4.66 -26.04 -5.31
CA LYS A 168 4.99 -25.96 -6.74
C LYS A 168 5.34 -24.53 -7.21
N LEU A 169 4.64 -23.51 -6.72
CA LEU A 169 4.91 -22.12 -7.09
C LEU A 169 6.25 -21.64 -6.52
N GLU A 170 6.62 -22.11 -5.34
CA GLU A 170 7.90 -21.82 -4.68
C GLU A 170 9.07 -22.53 -5.38
N ASP A 171 8.89 -23.80 -5.74
CA ASP A 171 9.89 -24.58 -6.50
C ASP A 171 10.23 -23.91 -7.85
N LEU A 172 9.21 -23.32 -8.50
CA LEU A 172 9.37 -22.57 -9.74
C LEU A 172 9.79 -21.11 -9.53
N SER A 173 10.05 -20.70 -8.28
CA SER A 173 10.39 -19.31 -7.89
C SER A 173 9.37 -18.26 -8.36
N LEU A 174 8.12 -18.66 -8.60
CA LEU A 174 7.02 -17.76 -9.00
C LEU A 174 6.46 -16.99 -7.80
N VAL A 175 6.60 -17.55 -6.60
CA VAL A 175 6.30 -16.88 -5.34
C VAL A 175 7.56 -16.89 -4.48
N ASN A 176 8.03 -15.70 -4.11
CA ASN A 176 9.20 -15.52 -3.27
C ASN A 176 8.98 -14.29 -2.38
N ASP A 177 8.83 -14.53 -1.08
CA ASP A 177 8.54 -13.48 -0.10
C ASP A 177 9.71 -12.53 0.14
N LEU A 178 10.96 -13.01 0.03
CA LEU A 178 12.14 -12.15 0.12
C LEU A 178 12.18 -11.18 -1.05
N TYR A 179 12.03 -11.71 -2.28
CA TYR A 179 11.98 -10.88 -3.48
C TYR A 179 10.80 -9.89 -3.45
N TYR A 180 9.64 -10.33 -2.94
CA TYR A 180 8.50 -9.46 -2.69
C TYR A 180 8.85 -8.33 -1.71
N GLY A 181 9.45 -8.65 -0.56
CA GLY A 181 9.84 -7.69 0.46
C GLY A 181 10.85 -6.66 -0.05
N GLN A 182 11.87 -7.09 -0.79
CA GLN A 182 12.87 -6.21 -1.40
C GLN A 182 12.23 -5.25 -2.41
N SER A 183 11.39 -5.77 -3.32
CA SER A 183 10.68 -4.96 -4.31
C SER A 183 9.75 -3.93 -3.66
N TYR A 184 9.03 -4.35 -2.60
CA TYR A 184 8.18 -3.47 -1.81
C TYR A 184 8.98 -2.36 -1.13
N THR A 185 10.11 -2.69 -0.50
CA THR A 185 11.00 -1.75 0.18
C THR A 185 11.52 -0.69 -0.78
N ARG A 186 12.04 -1.10 -1.96
CA ARG A 186 12.51 -0.19 -3.02
C ARG A 186 11.41 0.79 -3.46
N THR A 187 10.20 0.28 -3.64
CA THR A 187 9.04 1.08 -4.04
C THR A 187 8.61 2.06 -2.94
N ALA A 188 8.53 1.58 -1.69
CA ALA A 188 8.09 2.35 -0.53
C ALA A 188 9.05 3.50 -0.18
N LYS A 189 10.37 3.26 -0.26
CA LYS A 189 11.39 4.29 -0.03
C LYS A 189 11.33 5.38 -1.12
N THR A 190 11.12 4.99 -2.39
CA THR A 190 11.15 5.93 -3.52
C THR A 190 9.87 6.78 -3.64
N ILE A 191 8.70 6.15 -3.61
CA ILE A 191 7.42 6.83 -3.90
C ILE A 191 6.98 7.67 -2.69
N ASN A 192 6.87 7.02 -1.53
CA ASN A 192 6.25 7.59 -0.35
C ASN A 192 7.24 8.02 0.74
N ARG A 193 8.53 7.69 0.56
CA ARG A 193 9.60 7.91 1.54
C ARG A 193 9.18 7.41 2.92
N LYS A 194 8.59 6.21 2.96
CA LYS A 194 8.27 5.56 4.23
C LYS A 194 9.59 5.21 4.92
N GLY A 195 9.60 5.30 6.24
CA GLY A 195 10.71 4.85 7.06
C GLY A 195 10.62 3.33 7.33
N PRO A 196 11.72 2.71 7.78
CA PRO A 196 11.82 1.26 7.94
C PRO A 196 10.74 0.65 8.81
N LYS A 197 10.35 1.31 9.92
CA LYS A 197 9.35 0.76 10.85
C LYS A 197 7.97 0.60 10.21
N VAL A 198 7.57 1.55 9.37
CA VAL A 198 6.29 1.46 8.65
C VAL A 198 6.37 0.40 7.55
N ILE A 199 7.50 0.31 6.84
CA ILE A 199 7.71 -0.74 5.83
C ILE A 199 7.64 -2.12 6.47
N ALA A 200 8.34 -2.33 7.60
CA ALA A 200 8.31 -3.57 8.37
C ALA A 200 6.89 -3.97 8.77
N MET A 201 6.13 -3.03 9.33
CA MET A 201 4.73 -3.25 9.72
C MET A 201 3.85 -3.66 8.53
N GLU A 202 3.97 -2.97 7.40
CA GLU A 202 3.20 -3.27 6.19
C GLU A 202 3.57 -4.64 5.58
N LEU A 203 4.85 -5.01 5.63
CA LEU A 203 5.31 -6.34 5.20
C LEU A 203 4.81 -7.44 6.14
N LYS A 204 4.77 -7.21 7.45
CA LYS A 204 4.20 -8.13 8.44
C LYS A 204 2.71 -8.34 8.21
N GLU A 205 1.95 -7.28 7.92
CA GLU A 205 0.53 -7.39 7.55
C GLU A 205 0.33 -8.24 6.28
N LYS A 206 1.26 -8.13 5.32
CA LYS A 206 1.31 -8.93 4.10
C LYS A 206 1.81 -10.36 4.30
N GLY A 207 2.18 -10.73 5.53
CA GLY A 207 2.46 -12.11 5.92
C GLY A 207 3.92 -12.55 5.84
N LEU A 208 4.86 -11.62 5.67
CA LEU A 208 6.28 -11.96 5.66
C LEU A 208 6.77 -12.26 7.08
N SER A 209 7.71 -13.20 7.22
CA SER A 209 8.39 -13.49 8.49
C SER A 209 9.33 -12.36 8.89
N GLU A 210 9.67 -12.27 10.17
CA GLU A 210 10.59 -11.24 10.69
C GLU A 210 11.96 -11.33 10.02
N ASP A 211 12.53 -12.53 9.87
CA ASP A 211 13.79 -12.74 9.14
C ASP A 211 13.75 -12.22 7.69
N THR A 212 12.64 -12.46 6.99
CA THR A 212 12.47 -12.00 5.60
C THR A 212 12.35 -10.48 5.55
N ILE A 213 11.65 -9.88 6.53
CA ILE A 213 11.51 -8.43 6.64
C ILE A 213 12.87 -7.79 6.89
N ASP A 214 13.66 -8.33 7.81
CA ASP A 214 14.98 -7.82 8.14
C ASP A 214 15.91 -7.87 6.93
N GLN A 215 15.93 -8.99 6.20
CA GLN A 215 16.68 -9.12 4.95
C GLN A 215 16.19 -8.16 3.87
N ALA A 216 14.88 -7.97 3.72
CA ALA A 216 14.31 -7.05 2.76
C ALA A 216 14.66 -5.58 3.07
N LEU A 217 14.78 -5.22 4.36
CA LEU A 217 15.12 -3.87 4.79
C LEU A 217 16.60 -3.52 4.60
N LEU A 218 17.48 -4.49 4.37
CA LEU A 218 18.88 -4.23 3.98
C LEU A 218 19.00 -3.44 2.67
N GLU A 219 17.98 -3.49 1.80
CA GLU A 219 17.86 -2.64 0.60
C GLU A 219 17.69 -1.14 0.91
N TYR A 220 17.48 -0.78 2.18
CA TYR A 220 17.27 0.59 2.62
C TYR A 220 18.37 1.02 3.59
N SER A 221 19.52 1.38 3.01
CA SER A 221 20.70 1.85 3.76
C SER A 221 20.37 3.03 4.69
N GLU A 222 21.12 3.17 5.78
CA GLU A 222 20.95 4.32 6.68
C GLU A 222 21.17 5.66 5.97
N ALA A 223 22.07 5.70 4.98
CA ALA A 223 22.30 6.88 4.15
C ALA A 223 21.05 7.27 3.34
N ASP A 224 20.41 6.30 2.68
CA ASP A 224 19.16 6.53 1.94
C ASP A 224 18.04 6.98 2.90
N GLN A 225 17.98 6.38 4.11
CA GLN A 225 16.99 6.75 5.12
C GLN A 225 17.20 8.21 5.57
N MET A 226 18.46 8.60 5.79
CA MET A 226 18.84 9.96 6.16
C MET A 226 18.43 10.95 5.07
N GLU A 227 18.78 10.68 3.81
CA GLU A 227 18.43 11.53 2.67
C GLU A 227 16.89 11.71 2.55
N ASN A 228 16.14 10.61 2.64
CA ASN A 228 14.69 10.64 2.56
C ASN A 228 14.05 11.41 3.72
N ALA A 229 14.55 11.22 4.95
CA ALA A 229 14.08 11.94 6.12
C ALA A 229 14.39 13.44 6.03
N GLN A 230 15.59 13.82 5.59
CA GLN A 230 15.96 15.21 5.32
C GLN A 230 15.08 15.84 4.25
N HIS A 231 14.81 15.13 3.14
CA HIS A 231 13.93 15.62 2.09
C HIS A 231 12.52 15.91 2.63
N LEU A 232 11.96 14.98 3.41
CA LEU A 232 10.67 15.15 4.06
C LEU A 232 10.67 16.34 5.03
N ALA A 233 11.75 16.49 5.81
CA ALA A 233 11.91 17.58 6.75
C ALA A 233 11.98 18.95 6.05
N LYS A 234 12.85 19.10 5.05
CA LYS A 234 12.97 20.32 4.24
C LYS A 234 11.63 20.74 3.62
N LYS A 235 10.83 19.78 3.16
CA LYS A 235 9.51 20.05 2.60
C LYS A 235 8.46 20.41 3.64
N LYS A 236 8.51 19.82 4.83
CA LYS A 236 7.48 19.98 5.88
C LYS A 236 7.72 21.19 6.77
N LEU A 237 8.98 21.46 7.11
CA LEU A 237 9.38 22.47 8.09
C LEU A 237 8.85 23.88 7.80
N PRO A 238 8.92 24.43 6.57
CA PRO A 238 8.46 25.80 6.30
C PRO A 238 6.97 26.01 6.63
N SER A 239 6.14 24.98 6.42
CA SER A 239 4.71 25.04 6.75
C SER A 239 4.45 25.01 8.27
N LEU A 240 5.37 24.39 9.03
CA LEU A 240 5.29 24.32 10.49
C LEU A 240 5.78 25.63 11.13
N LEU A 241 6.90 26.18 10.65
CA LEU A 241 7.46 27.45 11.12
C LEU A 241 6.50 28.62 10.91
N ARG A 242 5.82 28.68 9.75
CA ARG A 242 4.79 29.70 9.47
C ARG A 242 3.60 29.69 10.44
N LYS A 243 3.47 28.69 11.30
CA LYS A 243 2.28 28.45 12.13
C LYS A 243 2.54 28.33 13.63
N ASN A 244 3.78 28.10 14.04
CA ASN A 244 4.14 27.77 15.41
C ASN A 244 5.53 28.34 15.72
N SER A 245 5.91 28.37 17.00
CA SER A 245 7.30 28.66 17.39
C SER A 245 8.29 27.65 16.81
N ASN A 246 9.57 27.99 16.80
CA ASN A 246 10.63 27.08 16.36
C ASN A 246 10.60 25.76 17.13
N LEU A 247 10.44 25.83 18.45
CA LEU A 247 10.35 24.65 19.33
C LEU A 247 9.15 23.78 18.95
N LYS A 248 7.95 24.36 18.83
CA LYS A 248 6.74 23.60 18.52
C LYS A 248 6.73 23.06 17.08
N ALA A 249 7.33 23.79 16.14
CA ALA A 249 7.52 23.32 14.77
C ALA A 249 8.43 22.08 14.75
N ARG A 250 9.52 22.08 15.53
CA ARG A 250 10.43 20.93 15.68
C ARG A 250 9.73 19.71 16.28
N GLU A 251 8.98 19.89 17.38
CA GLU A 251 8.20 18.80 17.98
C GLU A 251 7.23 18.17 16.97
N LYS A 252 6.51 19.01 16.21
CA LYS A 252 5.58 18.54 15.17
C LYS A 252 6.30 17.85 14.02
N LEU A 253 7.50 18.30 13.67
CA LEU A 253 8.33 17.66 12.65
C LEU A 253 8.82 16.29 13.13
N GLN A 254 9.29 16.19 14.38
CA GLN A 254 9.67 14.93 15.01
C GLN A 254 8.51 13.92 14.97
N GLN A 255 7.31 14.32 15.42
CA GLN A 255 6.11 13.49 15.37
C GLN A 255 5.74 13.08 13.94
N PHE A 256 5.94 13.96 12.97
CA PHE A 256 5.68 13.67 11.57
C PHE A 256 6.63 12.60 11.02
N LEU A 257 7.93 12.70 11.29
CA LEU A 257 8.93 11.72 10.86
C LEU A 257 8.75 10.38 11.61
N TYR A 258 8.41 10.43 12.89
CA TYR A 258 8.09 9.24 13.68
C TYR A 258 6.90 8.47 13.07
N LYS A 259 5.81 9.18 12.75
CA LYS A 259 4.65 8.60 12.05
C LYS A 259 4.97 8.09 10.64
N LYS A 260 6.04 8.61 10.03
CA LYS A 260 6.55 8.10 8.76
C LYS A 260 7.37 6.82 8.92
N GLY A 261 7.75 6.43 10.14
CA GLY A 261 8.43 5.17 10.43
C GLY A 261 9.95 5.30 10.59
N TYR A 262 10.48 6.51 10.74
CA TYR A 262 11.92 6.71 10.96
C TYR A 262 12.29 6.48 12.43
N ASN A 263 13.51 6.01 12.69
CA ASN A 263 14.01 5.80 14.04
C ASN A 263 14.29 7.15 14.75
N ASN A 264 14.16 7.19 16.07
CA ASN A 264 14.38 8.38 16.88
C ASN A 264 15.80 8.94 16.76
N ASP A 265 16.81 8.07 16.65
CA ASP A 265 18.21 8.49 16.51
C ASP A 265 18.43 9.25 15.20
N LEU A 266 17.94 8.69 14.09
CA LEU A 266 17.97 9.33 12.78
C LEU A 266 17.17 10.63 12.77
N ILE A 267 15.99 10.64 13.38
CA ILE A 267 15.19 11.87 13.52
C ILE A 267 15.96 12.95 14.29
N SER A 268 16.66 12.58 15.36
CA SER A 268 17.44 13.51 16.17
C SER A 268 18.60 14.11 15.36
N GLN A 269 19.28 13.30 14.54
CA GLN A 269 20.31 13.76 13.61
C GLN A 269 19.75 14.71 12.53
N VAL A 270 18.58 14.41 11.97
CA VAL A 270 17.92 15.32 11.00
C VAL A 270 17.57 16.66 11.67
N LEU A 271 17.09 16.63 12.92
CA LEU A 271 16.72 17.83 13.65
C LEU A 271 17.92 18.67 14.09
N SER A 272 19.06 18.07 14.40
CA SER A 272 20.29 18.79 14.75
C SER A 272 20.86 19.54 13.54
N GLN A 273 20.87 18.92 12.36
CA GLN A 273 21.32 19.56 11.12
C GLN A 273 20.45 20.77 10.69
N LEU A 274 19.24 20.90 11.25
CA LEU A 274 18.37 22.04 11.00
C LEU A 274 18.60 23.21 11.97
N LYS A 275 19.50 23.10 12.96
CA LYS A 275 19.66 24.08 14.06
C LYS A 275 20.39 25.38 13.69
N GLU A 276 21.05 25.46 12.55
CA GLU A 276 22.06 26.50 12.30
C GLU A 276 21.61 27.60 11.33
N SER A 277 20.56 28.39 11.65
CA SER A 277 20.31 29.63 10.89
C SER A 277 19.58 30.72 11.65
N ASP A 278 20.10 31.95 11.59
CA ASP A 278 19.46 33.21 12.02
C ASP A 278 18.08 33.44 11.38
N GLN A 279 17.80 32.73 10.30
CA GLN A 279 16.52 32.73 9.60
C GLN A 279 15.39 32.18 10.48
N LEU A 280 15.68 31.23 11.38
CA LEU A 280 14.68 30.63 12.26
C LEU A 280 14.09 31.63 13.26
N ASP A 281 14.92 32.50 13.83
CA ASP A 281 14.47 33.47 14.83
C ASP A 281 13.63 34.59 14.19
N ARG A 282 14.03 35.05 12.99
CA ARG A 282 13.21 35.99 12.19
C ARG A 282 11.86 35.39 11.79
N ASP A 283 11.85 34.13 11.38
CA ASP A 283 10.62 33.41 11.02
C ASP A 283 9.67 33.25 12.22
N GLU A 284 10.21 33.06 13.42
CA GLU A 284 9.43 32.94 14.66
C GLU A 284 8.71 34.25 15.02
N GLY A 285 9.42 35.40 14.97
CA GLY A 285 8.82 36.72 15.21
C GLY A 285 7.72 37.05 14.20
N ALA A 286 7.95 36.78 12.91
CA ALA A 286 6.95 36.98 11.87
C ALA A 286 5.70 36.09 12.07
N ALA A 287 5.90 34.82 12.46
CA ALA A 287 4.81 33.91 12.78
C ALA A 287 4.02 34.38 14.02
N LEU A 288 4.71 34.83 15.07
CA LEU A 288 4.10 35.38 16.28
C LEU A 288 3.20 36.57 15.93
N ASN A 289 3.72 37.60 15.27
CA ASN A 289 2.97 38.80 14.92
C ASN A 289 1.76 38.49 14.04
N LYS A 290 1.93 37.61 13.05
CA LYS A 290 0.82 37.17 12.20
C LYS A 290 -0.32 36.53 12.99
N TYR A 291 0.00 35.63 13.92
CA TYR A 291 -1.02 34.95 14.72
C TYR A 291 -1.57 35.81 15.84
N PHE A 292 -0.75 36.70 16.40
CA PHE A 292 -1.18 37.74 17.32
C PHE A 292 -2.26 38.60 16.68
N LYS A 293 -1.99 39.26 15.53
CA LYS A 293 -2.98 40.09 14.82
C LYS A 293 -4.25 39.30 14.48
N ARG A 294 -4.11 38.04 14.07
CA ARG A 294 -5.25 37.14 13.80
C ARG A 294 -6.11 36.88 15.04
N TYR A 295 -5.50 36.57 16.19
CA TYR A 295 -6.25 36.31 17.41
C TYR A 295 -6.80 37.58 18.04
N TRP A 296 -6.04 38.67 17.96
CA TRP A 296 -6.49 39.98 18.39
C TRP A 296 -7.79 40.35 17.68
N LYS A 297 -7.83 40.23 16.35
CA LYS A 297 -9.05 40.45 15.56
C LYS A 297 -10.19 39.48 15.90
N LYS A 298 -9.86 38.18 16.11
CA LYS A 298 -10.86 37.14 16.42
C LYS A 298 -11.60 37.40 17.74
N TYR A 299 -10.90 37.92 18.75
CA TYR A 299 -11.42 38.10 20.11
C TYR A 299 -11.77 39.56 20.44
N ARG A 300 -12.01 40.41 19.42
CA ARG A 300 -12.27 41.85 19.59
C ARG A 300 -13.54 42.21 20.37
N ASN A 301 -14.48 41.27 20.50
CA ASN A 301 -15.75 41.49 21.20
C ASN A 301 -15.67 41.15 22.71
N LEU A 302 -14.53 40.64 23.18
CA LEU A 302 -14.33 40.33 24.59
C LEU A 302 -13.81 41.56 25.34
N ASP A 303 -14.01 41.59 26.66
CA ASP A 303 -13.36 42.55 27.53
C ASP A 303 -11.83 42.51 27.34
N GLU A 304 -11.16 43.62 27.58
CA GLU A 304 -9.73 43.75 27.34
C GLU A 304 -8.90 42.68 28.09
N LYS A 305 -9.22 42.43 29.37
CA LYS A 305 -8.51 41.41 30.17
C LYS A 305 -8.77 40.02 29.62
N GLU A 306 -10.01 39.72 29.27
CA GLU A 306 -10.40 38.43 28.69
C GLU A 306 -9.79 38.19 27.31
N ARG A 307 -9.74 39.24 26.47
CA ARG A 307 -9.12 39.21 25.14
C ARG A 307 -7.63 38.91 25.25
N ARG A 308 -6.90 39.65 26.10
CA ARG A 308 -5.47 39.41 26.39
C ARG A 308 -5.25 37.97 26.84
N PHE A 309 -6.04 37.48 27.79
CA PHE A 309 -5.94 36.11 28.30
C PHE A 309 -6.17 35.05 27.22
N LYS A 310 -7.21 35.20 26.39
CA LYS A 310 -7.49 34.27 25.28
C LYS A 310 -6.40 34.28 24.23
N VAL A 311 -5.89 35.46 23.84
CA VAL A 311 -4.80 35.59 22.86
C VAL A 311 -3.53 34.93 23.37
N LYS A 312 -3.13 35.21 24.62
CA LYS A 312 -1.98 34.55 25.29
C LYS A 312 -2.13 33.03 25.25
N THR A 313 -3.26 32.50 25.74
CA THR A 313 -3.54 31.05 25.73
C THR A 313 -3.39 30.42 24.35
N MET A 314 -3.88 31.08 23.30
CA MET A 314 -3.80 30.58 21.92
C MET A 314 -2.40 30.61 21.32
N LEU A 315 -1.57 31.59 21.70
CA LEU A 315 -0.17 31.72 21.29
C LEU A 315 0.73 30.75 22.09
N PHE A 316 0.46 30.54 23.38
CA PHE A 316 1.08 29.49 24.18
C PHE A 316 0.80 28.10 23.61
N GLY A 317 -0.42 27.82 23.16
CA GLY A 317 -0.74 26.56 22.47
C GLY A 317 0.04 26.35 21.15
N ARG A 318 0.65 27.41 20.61
CA ARG A 318 1.58 27.38 19.46
C ARG A 318 3.04 27.33 19.86
N GLY A 319 3.34 27.35 21.16
CA GLY A 319 4.66 27.23 21.75
C GLY A 319 5.48 28.52 21.75
N PHE A 320 4.87 29.69 21.52
CA PHE A 320 5.57 30.96 21.69
C PHE A 320 5.83 31.23 23.18
N LYS A 321 7.01 31.77 23.52
CA LYS A 321 7.39 32.09 24.91
C LYS A 321 6.55 33.23 25.47
N SER A 322 6.30 33.23 26.79
CA SER A 322 5.51 34.29 27.45
C SER A 322 6.09 35.66 27.17
N GLU A 323 7.39 35.81 27.38
CA GLU A 323 8.12 37.07 27.22
C GLU A 323 7.94 37.67 25.82
N ALA A 324 8.01 36.83 24.78
CA ALA A 324 7.82 37.26 23.40
C ALA A 324 6.36 37.68 23.12
N ILE A 325 5.38 36.95 23.68
CA ILE A 325 3.97 37.31 23.57
C ILE A 325 3.69 38.64 24.30
N ASP A 326 4.25 38.81 25.49
CA ASP A 326 4.12 40.02 26.30
C ASP A 326 4.77 41.23 25.59
N ALA A 327 5.95 41.04 25.00
CA ALA A 327 6.60 42.05 24.18
C ALA A 327 5.76 42.43 22.95
N ALA A 328 5.16 41.46 22.25
CA ALA A 328 4.29 41.72 21.11
C ALA A 328 2.99 42.47 21.49
N ILE A 329 2.45 42.21 22.69
CA ILE A 329 1.31 42.97 23.23
C ILE A 329 1.73 44.42 23.52
N ARG A 330 2.83 44.63 24.25
CA ARG A 330 3.34 45.98 24.55
C ARG A 330 3.65 46.78 23.30
N GLN A 331 4.33 46.17 22.33
CA GLN A 331 4.63 46.81 21.05
C GLN A 331 3.35 47.26 20.33
N ALA A 332 2.31 46.44 20.34
CA ALA A 332 1.05 46.82 19.73
C ALA A 332 0.30 47.93 20.50
N GLU A 333 0.46 48.01 21.84
CA GLU A 333 -0.02 49.14 22.65
C GLU A 333 0.69 50.44 22.23
N GLU A 334 2.01 50.39 22.07
CA GLU A 334 2.86 51.53 21.69
C GLU A 334 2.59 52.01 20.25
N GLU A 335 2.33 51.09 19.32
CA GLU A 335 2.01 51.39 17.92
C GLU A 335 0.56 51.87 17.70
N GLY A 336 -0.27 51.86 18.75
CA GLY A 336 -1.69 52.24 18.66
C GLY A 336 -2.54 51.25 17.83
N GLU A 337 -2.09 50.00 17.67
CA GLU A 337 -2.79 48.97 16.89
C GLU A 337 -3.90 48.24 17.68
N LEU A 338 -4.09 48.54 18.97
CA LEU A 338 -4.94 47.78 19.89
C LEU A 338 -6.34 48.33 20.12
#